data_AF-A0A208XRJ6-F1
#
_entry.id   AF-A0A208XRJ6-F1
#
_cell.length_a   1.000
_cell.length_b   1.000
_cell.length_c   1.000
_cell.angle_alpha   90.00
_cell.angle_beta   90.00
_cell.angle_gamma   90.00
#
_symmetry.space_group_name_H-M   'P 1'
#
loop_
_entity.id
_entity.type
_entity.pdbx_description
1 polymer ?
#
loop_
_entity_poly.entity_id
_entity_poly.type
_entity_poly.pdbx_seq_one_letter_code
_entity_poly.pdbx_strand_id
1 'polypeptide(L)'
;MMLLAWILGPFCCGFVNLAAAAPAAGRDAGAFVIDSQPLHDALQAYSRATGRSVLYDAGQVAHLRSTAIDGSLDPDAALAALLQGTGMQARFASTGAFVIVPVEPTAPTATQGEAAAALHAAFYGRVQRVATSILCADAGLAIGRYRLAISAYVSRSGELQRVKAAAQGHAELEPRIEASLEGARLDIEPPPALVQPIVLLVTQQAGRLKACAS
;
A
#
# COMPACT_ATOMS: atom_id res chain seq x y z
N MET A 1 -57.16 -24.04 -51.42
CA MET A 1 -57.31 -23.38 -52.73
C MET A 1 -57.39 -21.89 -52.47
N MET A 2 -56.38 -21.12 -52.93
CA MET A 2 -56.30 -19.65 -53.01
C MET A 2 -56.27 -18.87 -51.68
N LEU A 3 -55.63 -17.72 -51.51
CA LEU A 3 -54.46 -16.98 -52.03
C LEU A 3 -54.58 -15.56 -51.38
N LEU A 4 -53.48 -14.80 -51.35
CA LEU A 4 -53.33 -13.36 -51.02
C LEU A 4 -53.03 -13.08 -49.52
N ALA A 5 -51.78 -12.83 -49.12
CA ALA A 5 -50.90 -11.67 -49.40
C ALA A 5 -51.40 -10.36 -48.76
N TRP A 6 -50.49 -9.38 -48.57
CA TRP A 6 -50.63 -8.05 -47.94
C TRP A 6 -50.33 -8.08 -46.41
N ILE A 7 -49.42 -7.31 -45.78
CA ILE A 7 -48.79 -6.00 -46.04
C ILE A 7 -47.58 -5.82 -45.08
N LEU A 8 -46.57 -5.07 -45.56
CA LEU A 8 -45.55 -4.21 -44.94
C LEU A 8 -45.25 -4.27 -43.41
N GLY A 9 -43.94 -4.22 -43.09
CA GLY A 9 -43.31 -4.15 -41.75
C GLY A 9 -43.69 -2.93 -40.89
N PRO A 10 -43.01 -2.62 -39.76
CA PRO A 10 -41.55 -2.64 -39.53
C PRO A 10 -41.17 -3.17 -38.12
N PHE A 11 -39.87 -3.26 -37.76
CA PHE A 11 -39.36 -2.81 -36.45
C PHE A 11 -37.85 -3.06 -36.37
N CYS A 12 -37.10 -2.02 -36.73
CA CYS A 12 -35.69 -1.90 -36.42
C CYS A 12 -35.61 -1.38 -34.97
N CYS A 13 -35.46 -2.28 -33.99
CA CYS A 13 -35.06 -1.91 -32.64
C CYS A 13 -33.67 -2.47 -32.39
N GLY A 14 -32.67 -1.64 -32.66
CA GLY A 14 -31.29 -1.87 -32.24
C GLY A 14 -31.24 -2.04 -30.72
N PHE A 15 -30.59 -3.12 -30.29
CA PHE A 15 -30.18 -3.30 -28.90
C PHE A 15 -29.14 -2.23 -28.56
N VAL A 16 -29.56 -1.19 -27.85
CA VAL A 16 -28.66 -0.26 -27.17
C VAL A 16 -28.01 -1.05 -26.03
N ASN A 17 -26.73 -1.37 -26.17
CA ASN A 17 -25.90 -1.83 -25.05
C ASN A 17 -25.74 -0.66 -24.08
N LEU A 18 -26.53 -0.68 -23.00
CA LEU A 18 -26.33 0.23 -21.88
C LEU A 18 -25.08 -0.25 -21.12
N ALA A 19 -23.93 0.32 -21.46
CA ALA A 19 -22.72 0.16 -20.67
C ALA A 19 -22.98 0.76 -19.28
N ALA A 20 -23.21 -0.11 -18.29
CA ALA A 20 -23.24 0.29 -16.89
C ALA A 20 -21.85 0.80 -16.51
N ALA A 21 -21.69 2.12 -16.48
CA ALA A 21 -20.55 2.75 -15.81
C ALA A 21 -20.65 2.39 -14.33
N ALA A 22 -19.77 1.49 -13.86
CA ALA A 22 -19.60 1.24 -12.45
C ALA A 22 -19.21 2.56 -11.76
N PRO A 23 -19.79 2.90 -10.60
CA PRO A 23 -19.35 4.07 -9.86
C PRO A 23 -17.90 3.80 -9.44
N ALA A 24 -16.98 4.63 -9.93
CA ALA A 24 -15.67 4.72 -9.32
C ALA A 24 -15.90 5.13 -7.87
N ALA A 25 -15.63 4.23 -6.92
CA ALA A 25 -15.65 4.56 -5.51
C ALA A 25 -14.73 5.78 -5.32
N GLY A 26 -15.34 6.92 -5.02
CA GLY A 26 -14.69 8.21 -4.95
C GLY A 26 -13.55 8.15 -3.95
N ARG A 27 -12.37 8.59 -4.37
CA ARG A 27 -11.36 9.06 -3.45
C ARG A 27 -11.90 10.38 -2.90
N ASP A 28 -12.61 10.33 -1.77
CA ASP A 28 -13.25 11.52 -1.23
C ASP A 28 -12.17 12.53 -0.84
N ALA A 29 -12.16 13.68 -1.53
CA ALA A 29 -11.30 14.80 -1.21
C ALA A 29 -11.63 15.29 0.20
N GLY A 30 -10.61 15.32 1.06
CA GLY A 30 -10.72 15.77 2.44
C GLY A 30 -10.18 17.18 2.60
N ALA A 31 -10.74 17.95 3.54
CA ALA A 31 -10.14 19.20 3.96
C ALA A 31 -8.90 18.92 4.82
N PHE A 32 -7.75 19.39 4.39
CA PHE A 32 -6.49 19.29 5.11
C PHE A 32 -6.02 20.67 5.54
N VAL A 33 -5.64 20.79 6.80
CA VAL A 33 -4.95 21.97 7.35
C VAL A 33 -3.78 21.46 8.18
N ILE A 34 -2.58 21.49 7.60
CA ILE A 34 -1.32 21.10 8.26
C ILE A 34 -0.29 22.18 7.96
N ASP A 35 0.18 22.86 9.01
CA ASP A 35 1.19 23.92 8.89
C ASP A 35 2.57 23.37 8.49
N SER A 36 3.46 24.27 8.06
CA SER A 36 4.87 23.90 7.85
C SER A 36 5.54 23.64 9.20
N GLN A 37 5.86 22.37 9.44
CA GLN A 37 6.37 21.90 10.72
C GLN A 37 7.45 20.83 10.50
N PRO A 38 8.13 20.33 11.56
CA PRO A 38 9.04 19.20 11.42
C PRO A 38 8.34 18.04 10.70
N LEU A 39 9.01 17.41 9.73
CA LEU A 39 8.38 16.45 8.82
C LEU A 39 7.78 15.26 9.59
N HIS A 40 8.42 14.83 10.67
CA HIS A 40 7.90 13.82 11.60
C HIS A 40 6.47 14.15 12.06
N ASP A 41 6.27 15.34 12.62
CA ASP A 41 4.98 15.77 13.19
C ASP A 41 3.91 15.90 12.10
N ALA A 42 4.31 16.41 10.93
CA ALA A 42 3.42 16.58 9.78
C ALA A 42 2.89 15.24 9.27
N LEU A 43 3.77 14.23 9.15
CA LEU A 43 3.39 12.88 8.74
C LEU A 43 2.48 12.20 9.76
N GLN A 44 2.71 12.42 11.06
CA GLN A 44 1.82 11.92 12.12
C GLN A 44 0.43 12.58 12.07
N ALA A 45 0.37 13.91 11.88
CA ALA A 45 -0.89 14.63 11.70
C ALA A 45 -1.67 14.11 10.48
N TYR A 46 -0.97 13.96 9.34
CA TYR A 46 -1.54 13.41 8.11
C TYR A 46 -2.05 11.96 8.30
N SER A 47 -1.27 11.10 8.96
CA SER A 47 -1.65 9.70 9.25
C SER A 47 -2.93 9.63 10.09
N ARG A 48 -3.05 10.49 11.11
CA ARG A 48 -4.26 10.59 11.94
C ARG A 48 -5.47 11.10 11.16
N ALA A 49 -5.29 12.11 10.31
CA ALA A 49 -6.36 12.69 9.51
C ALA A 49 -6.92 11.72 8.46
N THR A 50 -6.04 10.88 7.87
CA THR A 50 -6.41 9.97 6.79
C THR A 50 -6.64 8.52 7.24
N GLY A 51 -6.24 8.17 8.45
CA GLY A 51 -6.21 6.78 8.93
C GLY A 51 -5.19 5.89 8.20
N ARG A 52 -4.28 6.48 7.42
CA ARG A 52 -3.27 5.75 6.63
C ARG A 52 -2.01 5.55 7.45
N SER A 53 -1.43 4.35 7.37
CA SER A 53 -0.18 4.05 8.06
C SER A 53 1.02 4.61 7.30
N VAL A 54 1.93 5.30 7.99
CA VAL A 54 3.16 5.84 7.44
C VAL A 54 4.38 5.21 8.10
N LEU A 55 5.35 4.76 7.29
CA LEU A 55 6.66 4.31 7.74
C LEU A 55 7.76 5.28 7.29
N TYR A 56 8.78 5.49 8.11
CA TYR A 56 9.99 6.22 7.71
C TYR A 56 11.15 5.92 8.66
N ASP A 57 12.37 6.18 8.20
CA ASP A 57 13.55 6.25 9.06
C ASP A 57 13.57 7.62 9.75
N ALA A 58 13.48 7.63 11.09
CA ALA A 58 13.48 8.85 11.88
C ALA A 58 14.73 9.71 11.65
N GLY A 59 15.90 9.08 11.44
CA GLY A 59 17.15 9.79 11.15
C GLY A 59 17.13 10.49 9.79
N GLN A 60 16.40 9.96 8.81
CA GLN A 60 16.27 10.58 7.49
C GLN A 60 15.36 11.80 7.49
N VAL A 61 14.34 11.82 8.37
CA VAL A 61 13.35 12.90 8.41
C VAL A 61 13.60 13.93 9.52
N ALA A 62 14.50 13.66 10.47
CA ALA A 62 14.72 14.48 11.66
C ALA A 62 15.02 15.97 11.38
N HIS A 63 15.70 16.26 10.26
CA HIS A 63 16.10 17.61 9.89
C HIS A 63 15.23 18.23 8.78
N LEU A 64 14.20 17.52 8.34
CA LEU A 64 13.33 17.95 7.26
C LEU A 64 12.09 18.67 7.80
N ARG A 65 11.56 19.61 7.01
CA ARG A 65 10.32 20.32 7.30
C ARG A 65 9.31 20.08 6.19
N SER A 66 8.04 19.92 6.55
CA SER A 66 6.95 19.80 5.58
C SER A 66 6.63 21.13 4.92
N THR A 67 6.07 21.05 3.73
CA THR A 67 5.34 22.16 3.12
C THR A 67 3.95 22.26 3.75
N ALA A 68 3.47 23.48 4.00
CA ALA A 68 2.12 23.67 4.52
C ALA A 68 1.07 23.25 3.47
N ILE A 69 0.00 22.59 3.92
CA ILE A 69 -1.15 22.26 3.09
C ILE A 69 -2.41 22.86 3.72
N ASP A 70 -3.17 23.57 2.89
CA ASP A 70 -4.47 24.13 3.26
C ASP A 70 -5.40 23.99 2.05
N GLY A 71 -6.44 23.17 2.18
CA GLY A 71 -7.47 23.02 1.17
C GLY A 71 -8.07 21.63 1.08
N SER A 72 -9.02 21.50 0.15
CA SER A 72 -9.61 20.19 -0.19
C SER A 72 -8.72 19.49 -1.20
N LEU A 73 -8.07 18.43 -0.75
CA LEU A 73 -7.14 17.66 -1.57
C LEU A 73 -7.50 16.18 -1.48
N ASP A 74 -7.19 15.45 -2.54
CA ASP A 74 -7.17 14.00 -2.50
C ASP A 74 -6.04 13.54 -1.56
N PRO A 75 -6.20 12.51 -0.70
CA PRO A 75 -5.17 12.12 0.26
C PRO A 75 -3.78 11.91 -0.38
N ASP A 76 -3.71 11.30 -1.56
CA ASP A 76 -2.45 11.09 -2.27
C ASP A 76 -1.82 12.42 -2.74
N ALA A 77 -2.64 13.35 -3.21
CA ALA A 77 -2.19 14.69 -3.61
C ALA A 77 -1.76 15.53 -2.40
N ALA A 78 -2.49 15.45 -1.29
CA ALA A 78 -2.14 16.10 -0.03
C ALA A 78 -0.78 15.61 0.49
N LEU A 79 -0.50 14.31 0.42
CA LEU A 79 0.79 13.75 0.82
C LEU A 79 1.93 14.21 -0.10
N ALA A 80 1.70 14.22 -1.41
CA ALA A 80 2.69 14.71 -2.36
C ALA A 80 3.03 16.19 -2.13
N ALA A 81 2.01 17.03 -1.89
CA ALA A 81 2.19 18.43 -1.54
C ALA A 81 2.92 18.61 -0.21
N LEU A 82 2.59 17.82 0.82
CA LEU A 82 3.25 17.85 2.13
C LEU A 82 4.75 17.55 2.04
N LEU A 83 5.13 16.62 1.15
CA LEU A 83 6.52 16.19 0.91
C LEU A 83 7.28 17.07 -0.08
N GLN A 84 6.60 18.02 -0.74
CA GLN A 84 7.22 18.87 -1.75
C GLN A 84 8.39 19.65 -1.15
N GLY A 85 9.53 19.65 -1.85
CA GLY A 85 10.76 20.34 -1.41
C GLY A 85 11.58 19.60 -0.35
N THR A 86 11.12 18.46 0.17
CA THR A 86 11.85 17.69 1.19
C THR A 86 12.92 16.75 0.63
N GLY A 87 12.90 16.47 -0.68
CA GLY A 87 13.71 15.41 -1.28
C GLY A 87 13.24 13.99 -0.95
N MET A 88 12.06 13.86 -0.33
CA MET A 88 11.43 12.57 -0.01
C MET A 88 10.21 12.32 -0.89
N GLN A 89 9.87 11.06 -1.08
CA GLN A 89 8.65 10.61 -1.76
C GLN A 89 7.95 9.51 -0.96
N ALA A 90 6.64 9.39 -1.17
CA ALA A 90 5.87 8.25 -0.69
C ALA A 90 6.00 7.08 -1.67
N ARG A 91 6.21 5.87 -1.14
CA ARG A 91 6.03 4.61 -1.87
C ARG A 91 4.89 3.83 -1.23
N PHE A 92 3.90 3.50 -2.03
CA PHE A 92 2.66 2.88 -1.56
C PHE A 92 2.74 1.37 -1.65
N ALA A 93 2.40 0.67 -0.56
CA ALA A 93 2.00 -0.74 -0.62
C ALA A 93 0.55 -0.90 -1.07
N SER A 94 -0.29 0.06 -0.67
CA SER A 94 -1.72 0.09 -0.91
C SER A 94 -2.24 1.50 -0.73
N THR A 95 -3.54 1.72 -0.93
CA THR A 95 -4.19 3.00 -0.66
C THR A 95 -4.08 3.44 0.80
N GLY A 96 -3.87 2.53 1.75
CA GLY A 96 -3.87 2.88 3.18
C GLY A 96 -2.56 2.61 3.93
N ALA A 97 -1.45 2.35 3.24
CA ALA A 97 -0.13 2.24 3.86
C ALA A 97 0.99 2.59 2.88
N PHE A 98 1.94 3.39 3.34
CA PHE A 98 3.07 3.86 2.56
C PHE A 98 4.33 4.05 3.41
N VAL A 99 5.48 4.06 2.75
CA VAL A 99 6.78 4.39 3.33
C VAL A 99 7.29 5.69 2.71
N ILE A 100 7.93 6.53 3.51
CA ILE A 100 8.64 7.72 3.04
C ILE A 100 10.10 7.33 2.84
N VAL A 101 10.57 7.53 1.62
CA VAL A 101 11.95 7.24 1.21
C VAL A 101 12.52 8.43 0.47
N PRO A 102 13.86 8.58 0.41
CA PRO A 102 14.48 9.56 -0.46
C PRO A 102 14.01 9.37 -1.91
N VAL A 103 13.93 10.47 -2.65
CA VAL A 103 13.67 10.40 -4.09
C VAL A 103 14.86 9.72 -4.76
N GLU A 104 14.66 8.49 -5.22
CA GLU A 104 15.59 7.79 -6.08
C GLU A 104 15.13 7.94 -7.54
N PRO A 105 16.05 7.96 -8.52
CA PRO A 105 15.67 7.89 -9.91
C PRO A 105 14.83 6.62 -10.14
N THR A 106 13.54 6.81 -10.41
CA THR A 106 12.60 5.74 -10.70
C THR A 106 13.20 4.79 -11.74
N ALA A 107 13.47 3.54 -11.36
CA ALA A 107 13.60 2.49 -12.34
C ALA A 107 12.26 2.44 -13.09
N PRO A 108 12.27 2.46 -14.44
CA PRO A 108 11.04 2.54 -15.22
C PRO A 108 10.09 1.43 -14.77
N THR A 109 8.80 1.75 -14.65
CA THR A 109 7.73 0.77 -14.55
C THR A 109 7.82 -0.09 -15.81
N ALA A 110 8.65 -1.14 -15.75
CA ALA A 110 8.73 -2.10 -16.83
C ALA A 110 7.32 -2.67 -16.95
N THR A 111 6.73 -2.61 -18.14
CA THR A 111 5.58 -3.42 -18.48
C THR A 111 6.01 -4.86 -18.27
N GLN A 112 5.77 -5.37 -17.07
CA GLN A 112 6.19 -6.71 -16.67
C GLN A 112 5.35 -7.67 -17.50
N GLY A 113 5.98 -8.44 -18.39
CA GLY A 113 5.30 -9.55 -19.05
C GLY A 113 4.70 -10.49 -18.01
N GLU A 114 3.66 -11.26 -18.37
CA GLU A 114 2.91 -12.12 -17.42
C GLU A 114 3.81 -12.99 -16.54
N ALA A 115 4.93 -13.49 -17.07
CA ALA A 115 5.91 -14.27 -16.31
C ALA A 115 6.64 -13.45 -15.21
N ALA A 116 7.01 -12.20 -15.49
CA ALA A 116 7.62 -11.32 -14.50
C ALA A 116 6.60 -10.90 -13.42
N ALA A 117 5.36 -10.64 -13.81
CA ALA A 117 4.28 -10.37 -12.86
C ALA A 117 3.99 -11.58 -11.96
N ALA A 118 3.98 -12.81 -12.51
CA ALA A 118 3.82 -14.04 -11.75
C ALA A 118 4.99 -14.27 -10.76
N LEU A 119 6.23 -14.00 -11.17
CA LEU A 119 7.40 -14.07 -10.30
C LEU A 119 7.30 -13.07 -9.14
N HIS A 120 6.90 -11.83 -9.44
CA HIS A 120 6.63 -10.81 -8.41
C HIS A 120 5.53 -11.26 -7.44
N ALA A 121 4.41 -11.77 -7.95
CA ALA A 121 3.31 -12.26 -7.12
C ALA A 121 3.74 -13.43 -6.22
N ALA A 122 4.50 -14.38 -6.76
CA ALA A 122 5.05 -15.50 -5.99
C ALA A 122 6.00 -15.03 -4.88
N PHE A 123 6.85 -14.04 -5.18
CA PHE A 123 7.74 -13.42 -4.22
C PHE A 123 6.97 -12.77 -3.07
N TYR A 124 6.01 -11.88 -3.37
CA TYR A 124 5.20 -11.23 -2.33
C TYR A 124 4.35 -12.22 -1.53
N GLY A 125 3.83 -13.27 -2.17
CA GLY A 125 3.12 -14.35 -1.47
C GLY A 125 4.01 -15.13 -0.50
N ARG A 126 5.31 -15.28 -0.79
CA ARG A 126 6.28 -15.88 0.14
C ARG A 126 6.65 -14.93 1.27
N VAL A 127 6.94 -13.67 0.97
CA VAL A 127 7.16 -12.62 2.00
C VAL A 127 6.01 -12.59 2.99
N GLN A 128 4.76 -12.53 2.50
CA GLN A 128 3.59 -12.48 3.36
C GLN A 128 3.48 -13.72 4.25
N ARG A 129 3.72 -14.93 3.71
CA ARG A 129 3.67 -16.17 4.51
C ARG A 129 4.76 -16.21 5.58
N VAL A 130 6.00 -15.90 5.23
CA VAL A 130 7.14 -15.91 6.17
C VAL A 130 6.89 -14.89 7.28
N ALA A 131 6.60 -13.64 6.93
CA ALA A 131 6.31 -12.59 7.90
C ALA A 131 5.14 -12.99 8.81
N THR A 132 4.04 -13.48 8.23
CA THR A 132 2.89 -13.94 9.01
C THR A 132 3.25 -15.08 9.96
N SER A 133 4.00 -16.10 9.49
CA SER A 133 4.39 -17.24 10.33
C SER A 133 5.23 -16.84 11.54
N ILE A 134 6.17 -15.91 11.35
CA ILE A 134 7.04 -15.38 12.40
C ILE A 134 6.21 -14.58 13.40
N LEU A 135 5.39 -13.65 12.91
CA LEU A 135 4.59 -12.78 13.76
C LEU A 135 3.50 -13.54 14.52
N CYS A 136 2.96 -14.60 13.94
CA CYS A 136 1.96 -15.47 14.58
C CYS A 136 2.55 -16.41 15.64
N ALA A 137 3.85 -16.70 15.59
CA ALA A 137 4.51 -17.46 16.65
C ALA A 137 4.56 -16.68 17.98
N ASP A 138 4.42 -15.35 17.92
CA ASP A 138 4.39 -14.47 19.08
C ASP A 138 2.97 -14.04 19.43
N ALA A 139 2.36 -14.76 20.37
CA ALA A 139 1.01 -14.44 20.87
C ALA A 139 0.90 -13.03 21.50
N GLY A 140 2.03 -12.46 21.95
CA GLY A 140 2.07 -11.13 22.55
C GLY A 140 1.94 -9.99 21.54
N LEU A 141 2.15 -10.26 20.25
CA LEU A 141 1.94 -9.26 19.20
C LEU A 141 0.47 -9.09 18.83
N ALA A 142 -0.41 -10.04 19.16
CA ALA A 142 -1.85 -9.95 18.89
C ALA A 142 -2.18 -9.48 17.45
N ILE A 143 -1.45 -10.02 16.47
CA ILE A 143 -1.47 -9.60 15.07
C ILE A 143 -2.90 -9.59 14.52
N GLY A 144 -3.17 -8.57 13.71
CA GLY A 144 -4.47 -8.30 13.17
C GLY A 144 -5.25 -7.32 14.04
N ARG A 145 -5.14 -7.29 15.37
CA ARG A 145 -5.95 -6.37 16.21
C ARG A 145 -5.78 -4.89 15.89
N TYR A 146 -4.66 -4.54 15.30
CA TYR A 146 -4.30 -3.20 14.85
C TYR A 146 -3.82 -3.25 13.40
N ARG A 147 -3.81 -2.07 12.77
CA ARG A 147 -3.27 -1.92 11.42
C ARG A 147 -1.75 -1.91 11.50
N LEU A 148 -1.12 -2.90 10.88
CA LEU A 148 0.33 -3.06 10.90
C LEU A 148 0.87 -2.89 9.48
N ALA A 149 1.75 -1.93 9.29
CA ALA A 149 2.52 -1.78 8.08
C ALA A 149 3.99 -2.11 8.38
N ILE A 150 4.66 -2.83 7.48
CA ILE A 150 6.05 -3.24 7.61
C ILE A 150 6.76 -2.82 6.33
N SER A 151 7.94 -2.22 6.45
CA SER A 151 8.85 -2.04 5.33
C SER A 151 10.16 -2.75 5.59
N ALA A 152 10.73 -3.40 4.57
CA ALA A 152 12.00 -4.10 4.69
C ALA A 152 12.80 -3.98 3.38
N TYR A 153 14.11 -3.94 3.51
CA TYR A 153 15.01 -4.23 2.41
C TYR A 153 15.19 -5.75 2.32
N VAL A 154 15.41 -6.24 1.10
CA VAL A 154 15.66 -7.65 0.84
C VAL A 154 17.04 -7.77 0.20
N SER A 155 17.92 -8.52 0.86
CA SER A 155 19.24 -8.82 0.35
C SER A 155 19.15 -9.74 -0.88
N ARG A 156 20.25 -9.88 -1.64
CA ARG A 156 20.29 -10.83 -2.77
C ARG A 156 20.03 -12.27 -2.33
N SER A 157 20.39 -12.64 -1.10
CA SER A 157 20.11 -13.98 -0.56
C SER A 157 18.68 -14.16 -0.05
N GLY A 158 17.80 -13.18 -0.23
CA GLY A 158 16.42 -13.23 0.25
C GLY A 158 16.29 -13.04 1.76
N GLU A 159 17.21 -12.31 2.39
CA GLU A 159 17.15 -11.98 3.82
C GLU A 159 16.51 -10.61 4.02
N LEU A 160 15.60 -10.51 4.99
CA LEU A 160 14.98 -9.23 5.39
C LEU A 160 15.96 -8.40 6.23
N GLN A 161 16.14 -7.15 5.85
CA GLN A 161 17.09 -6.23 6.47
C GLN A 161 16.47 -4.85 6.64
N ARG A 162 16.97 -4.08 7.63
CA ARG A 162 16.52 -2.70 7.91
C ARG A 162 14.99 -2.65 8.05
N VAL A 163 14.45 -3.60 8.80
CA VAL A 163 13.00 -3.72 9.00
C VAL A 163 12.52 -2.51 9.80
N LYS A 164 11.40 -1.94 9.35
CA LYS A 164 10.64 -0.92 10.06
C LYS A 164 9.20 -1.35 10.17
N ALA A 165 8.59 -1.11 11.32
CA ALA A 165 7.19 -1.40 11.57
C ALA A 165 6.45 -0.13 11.98
N ALA A 166 5.19 -0.02 11.56
CA ALA A 166 4.25 0.98 12.06
C ALA A 166 2.97 0.26 12.50
N ALA A 167 2.73 0.25 13.81
CA ALA A 167 1.59 -0.38 14.44
C ALA A 167 0.65 0.71 14.98
N GLN A 168 -0.45 0.95 14.27
CA GLN A 168 -1.33 2.07 14.58
C GLN A 168 -1.90 1.97 16.01
N GLY A 169 -1.56 2.95 16.85
CA GLY A 169 -1.98 3.00 18.25
C GLY A 169 -1.21 2.08 19.20
N HIS A 170 -0.17 1.39 18.68
CA HIS A 170 0.59 0.37 19.40
C HIS A 170 2.11 0.50 19.14
N ALA A 171 2.64 1.72 19.29
CA ALA A 171 4.06 2.01 19.06
C ALA A 171 4.99 1.18 19.95
N GLU A 172 4.50 0.75 21.12
CA GLU A 172 5.21 -0.13 22.06
C GLU A 172 5.52 -1.52 21.47
N LEU A 173 4.77 -1.97 20.46
CA LEU A 173 4.97 -3.27 19.81
C LEU A 173 5.97 -3.20 18.64
N GLU A 174 6.19 -2.01 18.06
CA GLU A 174 7.00 -1.82 16.86
C GLU A 174 8.43 -2.38 16.99
N PRO A 175 9.20 -2.11 18.07
CA PRO A 175 10.56 -2.64 18.21
C PRO A 175 10.59 -4.17 18.28
N ARG A 176 9.56 -4.78 18.86
CA ARG A 176 9.45 -6.24 18.97
C ARG A 176 9.11 -6.87 17.61
N ILE A 177 8.25 -6.22 16.83
CA ILE A 177 7.93 -6.63 15.45
C ILE A 177 9.18 -6.54 14.57
N GLU A 178 9.90 -5.42 14.64
CA GLU A 178 11.15 -5.19 13.90
C GLU A 178 12.19 -6.28 14.24
N ALA A 179 12.47 -6.48 15.53
CA ALA A 179 13.42 -7.49 15.98
C ALA A 179 13.03 -8.93 15.57
N SER A 180 11.74 -9.23 15.49
CA SER A 180 11.27 -10.57 15.10
C SER A 180 11.50 -10.87 13.62
N LEU A 181 11.45 -9.85 12.77
CA LEU A 181 11.54 -9.98 11.32
C LEU A 181 12.94 -9.70 10.76
N GLU A 182 13.77 -8.96 11.49
CA GLU A 182 15.14 -8.68 11.08
C GLU A 182 15.95 -9.99 10.93
N GLY A 183 16.63 -10.14 9.79
CA GLY A 183 17.40 -11.35 9.48
C GLY A 183 16.56 -12.56 9.04
N ALA A 184 15.24 -12.42 8.92
CA ALA A 184 14.38 -13.49 8.45
C ALA A 184 14.71 -13.89 7.00
N ARG A 185 14.79 -15.20 6.73
CA ARG A 185 15.08 -15.74 5.40
C ARG A 185 13.80 -16.07 4.66
N LEU A 186 13.69 -15.56 3.44
CA LEU A 186 12.58 -15.86 2.54
C LEU A 186 12.75 -17.20 1.82
N ASP A 187 13.96 -17.73 1.77
CA ASP A 187 14.35 -18.95 1.02
C ASP A 187 13.95 -18.90 -0.47
N ILE A 188 13.88 -17.69 -1.02
CA ILE A 188 13.71 -17.41 -2.45
C ILE A 188 14.59 -16.23 -2.85
N GLU A 189 15.10 -16.28 -4.07
CA GLU A 189 15.80 -15.16 -4.68
C GLU A 189 14.79 -14.03 -5.00
N PRO A 190 15.08 -12.77 -4.63
CA PRO A 190 14.24 -11.65 -5.04
C PRO A 190 14.26 -11.48 -6.57
N PRO A 191 13.13 -11.09 -7.19
CA PRO A 191 13.08 -10.86 -8.63
C PRO A 191 14.04 -9.73 -9.05
N PRO A 192 14.57 -9.79 -10.29
CA PRO A 192 15.36 -8.69 -10.82
C PRO A 192 14.53 -7.41 -10.84
N ALA A 193 15.17 -6.27 -10.56
CA ALA A 193 14.52 -4.96 -10.46
C ALA A 193 13.39 -4.89 -9.41
N LEU A 194 13.50 -5.67 -8.31
CA LEU A 194 12.64 -5.50 -7.14
C LEU A 194 12.77 -4.06 -6.61
N VAL A 195 11.64 -3.34 -6.58
CA VAL A 195 11.56 -2.00 -5.98
C VAL A 195 11.71 -2.14 -4.47
N GLN A 196 12.72 -1.48 -3.90
CA GLN A 196 13.06 -1.55 -2.47
C GLN A 196 12.91 -0.19 -1.77
N PRO A 197 12.53 -0.12 -0.48
CA PRO A 197 12.12 -1.24 0.36
C PRO A 197 10.77 -1.81 -0.11
N ILE A 198 10.58 -3.10 0.14
CA ILE A 198 9.26 -3.71 0.01
C ILE A 198 8.39 -3.25 1.17
N VAL A 199 7.10 -3.06 0.91
CA VAL A 199 6.14 -2.65 1.93
C VAL A 199 5.02 -3.67 1.99
N LEU A 200 4.80 -4.23 3.18
CA LEU A 200 3.74 -5.17 3.48
C LEU A 200 2.72 -4.50 4.41
N LEU A 201 1.44 -4.60 4.05
CA LEU A 201 0.35 -4.17 4.91
C LEU A 201 -0.39 -5.40 5.44
N VAL A 202 -0.43 -5.53 6.77
CA VAL A 202 -1.23 -6.52 7.47
C VAL A 202 -2.50 -5.84 7.94
N THR A 203 -3.63 -6.17 7.31
CA THR A 203 -4.96 -5.65 7.68
C THR A 203 -5.82 -6.71 8.36
N GLN A 204 -6.79 -6.27 9.17
CA GLN A 204 -7.99 -7.05 9.48
C GLN A 204 -8.80 -7.21 8.18
N GLN A 205 -8.63 -8.29 7.44
CA GLN A 205 -9.67 -8.65 6.48
C GLN A 205 -10.86 -9.24 7.25
N ALA A 206 -12.02 -8.60 7.07
CA ALA A 206 -13.30 -8.85 7.72
C ALA A 206 -13.51 -10.31 8.17
N GLY A 207 -13.56 -10.51 9.49
CA GLY A 207 -14.24 -11.67 10.10
C GLY A 207 -13.53 -13.03 10.03
N ARG A 208 -12.32 -13.13 9.51
CA ARG A 208 -11.48 -14.34 9.70
C ARG A 208 -10.01 -13.95 9.83
N LEU A 209 -9.50 -13.98 11.06
CA LEU A 209 -8.06 -14.10 11.31
C LEU A 209 -7.59 -15.47 10.81
N LYS A 210 -7.45 -15.63 9.49
CA LYS A 210 -6.71 -16.73 8.84
C LYS A 210 -5.19 -16.50 8.85
N ALA A 211 -4.72 -15.34 9.34
CA ALA A 211 -3.30 -15.06 9.41
C ALA A 211 -2.57 -16.05 10.33
N CYS A 212 -3.14 -16.37 11.50
CA CYS A 212 -2.56 -17.32 12.46
C CYS A 212 -3.37 -18.61 12.65
N ALA A 213 -4.55 -18.71 12.02
CA ALA A 213 -5.33 -19.94 12.03
C ALA A 213 -4.92 -20.82 10.83
N SER A 214 -4.32 -21.96 11.16
CA SER A 214 -3.95 -23.04 10.25
C SER A 214 -5.10 -23.49 9.36
#